data_AF-A0A3P1XA68-F1
#
_entry.id   AF-A0A3P1XA68-F1
#
_cell.length_a   1.000
_cell.length_b   1.000
_cell.length_c   1.000
_cell.angle_alpha   90.00
_cell.angle_beta   90.00
_cell.angle_gamma   90.00
#
_symmetry.space_group_name_H-M   'P 1'
#
loop_
_entity.id
_entity.type
_entity.pdbx_description
1 polymer ?
#
loop_
_entity_poly.entity_id
_entity_poly.type
_entity_poly.pdbx_seq_one_letter_code
_entity_poly.pdbx_strand_id
1 'polypeptide(L)' 'MKPTTISLLQKYKQEKKRFATITAYDYSFAKLFADEGLNVMLVGDSLGMTVQGHDSTL' A
#
# COMPACT_ATOMS: atom_id res chain seq x y z
N MET A 1 -7.07 -11.12 -11.12
CA MET A 1 -7.34 -10.87 -9.69
C MET A 1 -8.55 -9.97 -9.55
N LYS A 2 -9.40 -10.18 -8.53
CA LYS A 2 -10.47 -9.20 -8.24
C LYS A 2 -9.82 -7.96 -7.60
N PRO A 3 -10.19 -6.74 -8.00
CA PRO A 3 -9.64 -5.53 -7.41
C PRO A 3 -10.03 -5.41 -5.93
N THR A 4 -9.12 -4.90 -5.11
CA THR A 4 -9.43 -4.51 -3.72
C THR A 4 -10.22 -3.21 -3.75
N THR A 5 -11.41 -3.23 -3.15
CA THR A 5 -12.31 -2.08 -3.10
C THR A 5 -12.54 -1.64 -1.65
N ILE A 6 -13.06 -0.41 -1.47
CA ILE A 6 -13.43 0.09 -0.15
C ILE A 6 -14.47 -0.82 0.54
N SER A 7 -15.44 -1.34 -0.21
CA SER A 7 -16.45 -2.27 0.34
C SER A 7 -15.82 -3.56 0.88
N LEU A 8 -14.78 -4.08 0.23
CA LEU A 8 -14.03 -5.23 0.72
C LEU A 8 -13.29 -4.91 2.03
N LEU A 9 -12.63 -3.75 2.11
CA LEU A 9 -11.91 -3.33 3.31
C LEU A 9 -12.87 -3.04 4.48
N GLN A 10 -14.04 -2.48 4.21
CA GLN A 10 -15.10 -2.31 5.20
C GLN A 10 -15.59 -3.65 5.75
N LYS A 11 -15.76 -4.65 4.89
CA LYS A 11 -16.08 -6.02 5.30
C LYS A 11 -14.99 -6.61 6.19
N TYR A 12 -13.71 -6.49 5.83
CA TYR A 12 -12.61 -6.95 6.68
C TYR A 12 -12.62 -6.30 8.07
N LYS A 13 -12.91 -5.00 8.15
CA LYS A 13 -13.07 -4.31 9.43
C LYS A 13 -14.20 -4.89 10.28
N GLN A 14 -15.37 -5.15 9.68
CA GLN A 14 -16.52 -5.76 10.38
C GLN A 14 -16.20 -7.16 10.89
N GLU A 15 -15.46 -7.94 10.09
CA GLU A 15 -15.01 -9.30 10.44
C GLU A 15 -13.83 -9.32 11.41
N LYS A 16 -13.31 -8.17 11.83
CA LYS A 16 -12.06 -8.02 12.60
C LYS A 16 -10.85 -8.69 11.93
N LYS A 17 -10.90 -8.84 10.60
CA LYS A 17 -9.82 -9.39 9.79
C LYS A 17 -8.80 -8.30 9.50
N ARG A 18 -7.54 -8.54 9.87
CA ARG A 18 -6.42 -7.65 9.53
C ARG A 18 -6.01 -7.86 8.08
N PHE A 19 -5.50 -6.80 7.46
CA PHE A 19 -4.84 -6.83 6.17
C PHE A 19 -3.55 -6.00 6.24
N ALA A 20 -2.53 -6.42 5.49
CA ALA A 20 -1.27 -5.71 5.44
C ALA A 20 -1.32 -4.56 4.43
N THR A 21 -0.53 -3.52 4.70
CA THR A 21 -0.36 -2.34 3.84
C THR A 21 1.12 -2.04 3.69
N ILE A 22 1.54 -1.55 2.53
CA ILE A 22 2.94 -1.19 2.26
C ILE A 22 3.01 0.10 1.45
N THR A 23 4.11 0.85 1.54
CA THR A 23 4.35 1.96 0.62
C THR A 23 4.90 1.44 -0.71
N ALA A 24 4.52 2.09 -1.81
CA ALA A 24 5.04 1.77 -3.14
C ALA A 24 5.20 3.06 -3.95
N TYR A 25 6.36 3.21 -4.60
CA TYR A 25 6.73 4.45 -5.31
C TYR A 25 7.00 4.24 -6.80
N ASP A 26 7.04 3.00 -7.27
CA ASP A 26 7.21 2.65 -8.68
C ASP A 26 6.37 1.43 -9.10
N TYR A 27 6.32 1.21 -10.41
CA TYR A 27 5.57 0.11 -11.02
C TYR A 27 6.12 -1.27 -10.64
N SER A 28 7.44 -1.43 -10.62
CA SER A 28 8.10 -2.73 -10.43
C SER A 28 7.78 -3.31 -9.06
N PHE A 29 7.91 -2.50 -8.01
CA PHE A 29 7.55 -2.92 -6.65
C PHE A 29 6.04 -3.04 -6.48
N ALA A 30 5.24 -2.11 -7.02
CA ALA A 30 3.78 -2.22 -6.95
C ALA A 30 3.27 -3.52 -7.59
N LYS A 31 3.86 -3.92 -8.73
CA LYS A 31 3.53 -5.16 -9.42
C LYS A 31 3.92 -6.38 -8.57
N LEU A 32 5.14 -6.41 -8.03
CA LEU A 32 5.60 -7.48 -7.13
C LEU A 32 4.67 -7.63 -5.91
N PHE A 33 4.34 -6.51 -5.24
CA PHE A 33 3.47 -6.52 -4.06
C PHE A 33 2.06 -7.02 -4.38
N ALA A 34 1.49 -6.62 -5.52
CA ALA A 34 0.19 -7.12 -5.95
C ALA A 34 0.22 -8.64 -6.16
N ASP A 35 1.28 -9.17 -6.79
CA ASP A 35 1.44 -10.59 -7.07
C ASP A 35 1.61 -11.42 -5.78
N GLU A 36 2.23 -10.86 -4.74
CA GLU A 36 2.37 -11.44 -3.39
C GLU A 36 1.14 -11.19 -2.49
N GLY A 37 0.06 -10.57 -3.00
CA GLY A 37 -1.20 -10.38 -2.28
C GLY A 37 -1.28 -9.14 -1.38
N LEU A 38 -0.28 -8.26 -1.42
CA LEU A 38 -0.29 -6.93 -0.77
C LEU A 38 -1.09 -5.93 -1.61
N ASN A 39 -2.42 -6.04 -1.54
CA ASN A 39 -3.33 -5.32 -2.42
C ASN A 39 -3.72 -3.91 -1.94
N VAL A 40 -3.15 -3.44 -0.84
CA VAL A 40 -3.34 -2.07 -0.34
C VAL A 40 -1.98 -1.41 -0.24
N MET A 41 -1.75 -0.43 -1.12
CA MET A 41 -0.49 0.28 -1.24
C MET A 41 -0.72 1.78 -1.05
N LEU A 42 0.21 2.44 -0.37
CA LEU A 42 0.20 3.88 -0.13
C LEU A 42 1.31 4.56 -0.92
N VAL A 43 0.95 5.47 -1.82
CA VAL A 43 1.89 6.47 -2.35
C VAL A 43 1.95 7.60 -1.33
N GLY A 44 2.90 7.51 -0.40
CA GLY A 44 3.04 8.44 0.72
C GLY A 44 4.14 9.48 0.50
N ASP A 45 4.07 10.57 1.27
CA ASP A 45 5.10 11.62 1.37
C ASP A 45 6.46 11.10 1.87
N SER A 46 6.48 9.97 2.57
CA SER A 46 7.68 9.16 2.89
C SER A 46 8.64 8.91 1.71
N LEU A 47 8.18 9.05 0.47
CA LEU A 47 9.01 9.17 -0.73
C LEU A 47 10.16 10.19 -0.56
N GLY A 48 9.89 11.34 0.06
CA GLY A 48 10.85 12.41 0.26
C GLY A 48 12.10 11.95 1.01
N MET A 49 11.91 11.14 2.04
CA MET A 49 13.04 10.60 2.81
C MET A 49 13.67 9.37 2.13
N THR A 50 12.84 8.45 1.64
CA THR A 50 13.31 7.12 1.19
C THR A 50 13.84 7.09 -0.24
N VAL A 51 13.37 7.99 -1.10
CA VAL A 51 13.73 8.04 -2.53
C VAL A 51 14.47 9.33 -2.86
N GLN A 52 14.05 10.47 -2.31
CA GLN A 52 14.67 11.77 -2.63
C GLN A 52 15.83 12.13 -1.67
N GLY A 53 15.94 11.46 -0.52
CA GLY A 53 17.03 11.66 0.45
C GLY A 53 16.89 12.91 1.32
N HIS A 54 15.67 13.43 1.48
CA HIS A 54 15.38 14.52 2.43
C HIS A 54 15.38 14.01 3.88
N ASP A 55 15.70 14.90 4.83
CA ASP A 55 15.65 14.58 6.27
C ASP A 55 14.22 14.54 6.83
N SER A 56 13.25 15.06 6.07
CA SER A 56 11.87 15.28 6.48
C SER A 56 10.94 15.16 5.27
N THR A 57 9.65 14.90 5.52
CA THR A 57 8.58 14.98 4.51
C THR A 57 7.88 16.34 4.47
N LEU A 58 8.29 17.24 5.38
CA LEU A 58 7.90 18.66 5.51
C LEU A 58 9.07 19.57 5.13
#